data_AF-A0A9D5MVD7-F1
#
_entry.id   AF-A0A9D5MVD7-F1
#
_cell.length_a   1.000
_cell.length_b   1.000
_cell.length_c   1.000
_cell.angle_alpha   90.00
_cell.angle_beta   90.00
_cell.angle_gamma   90.00
#
_symmetry.space_group_name_H-M   'P 1'
#
loop_
_entity.id
_entity.type
_entity.pdbx_description
1 polymer ?
#
loop_
_entity_poly.entity_id
_entity_poly.type
_entity_poly.pdbx_seq_one_letter_code
_entity_poly.pdbx_strand_id
1 'polypeptide(L)' 'MKPGVTKQQLIKSLEATLRLTREDIVALVLVSRYEPDDTVIIHSTGGIQTVDIACNSGIAIIRDVCRAID' A
#
# COMPACT_ATOMS: atom_id res chain seq x y z
N MET A 1 2.39 -6.59 13.17
CA MET A 1 3.58 -5.93 12.57
C MET A 1 4.75 -6.05 13.53
N LYS A 2 6.02 -5.97 13.07
CA LYS A 2 7.16 -5.93 13.99
C LYS A 2 7.07 -4.70 14.90
N PRO A 3 7.38 -4.81 16.20
CA PRO A 3 7.49 -3.65 17.07
C PRO A 3 8.44 -2.62 16.46
N GLY A 4 7.98 -1.37 16.35
CA GLY A 4 8.77 -0.26 15.79
C GLY A 4 8.62 -0.01 14.29
N VAL A 5 7.95 -0.87 13.52
CA VAL A 5 7.62 -0.59 12.11
C VAL A 5 6.18 -0.12 12.01
N THR A 6 5.98 1.13 11.57
CA THR A 6 4.62 1.69 11.37
C THR A 6 4.04 1.29 10.01
N LYS A 7 2.72 1.40 9.85
CA LYS A 7 2.07 1.13 8.55
C LYS A 7 2.62 2.06 7.47
N GLN A 8 2.81 3.33 7.79
CA GLN A 8 3.42 4.30 6.87
C GLN A 8 4.83 3.90 6.42
N GLN A 9 5.68 3.41 7.34
CA GLN A 9 7.02 2.92 6.99
C GLN A 9 6.95 1.69 6.09
N LEU A 10 6.03 0.76 6.37
CA LEU A 10 5.81 -0.40 5.53
C LEU A 10 5.35 -0.01 4.12
N ILE A 11 4.37 0.88 4.00
CA ILE A 11 3.86 1.37 2.70
C ILE A 11 4.95 2.08 1.92
N LYS A 12 5.77 2.92 2.55
CA LYS A 12 6.93 3.55 1.87
C LYS A 12 7.95 2.53 1.38
N SER A 13 8.22 1.49 2.16
CA SER A 13 9.12 0.40 1.74
C SER A 13 8.54 -0.37 0.55
N LEU A 14 7.23 -0.61 0.55
CA LEU A 14 6.53 -1.29 -0.53
C LEU A 14 6.49 -0.43 -1.80
N GLU A 15 6.24 0.87 -1.67
CA GLU A 15 6.29 1.85 -2.76
C GLU A 15 7.65 1.85 -3.44
N ALA A 16 8.73 1.92 -2.66
CA ALA A 16 10.09 1.89 -3.18
C ALA A 16 10.38 0.57 -3.93
N THR A 17 9.83 -0.54 -3.46
CA THR A 17 10.01 -1.86 -4.08
C THR A 17 9.20 -1.99 -5.37
N LEU A 18 7.95 -1.52 -5.38
CA LEU A 18 7.08 -1.55 -6.56
C LEU A 18 7.51 -0.56 -7.65
N ARG A 19 8.15 0.55 -7.29
CA ARG A 19 8.80 1.41 -8.29
C ARG A 19 9.94 0.73 -9.05
N LEU A 20 10.52 -0.33 -8.49
CA LEU A 20 11.54 -1.13 -9.15
C LEU A 20 10.94 -2.21 -10.06
N THR A 21 9.65 -2.51 -9.93
CA THR A 21 8.96 -3.43 -10.84
C THR A 21 8.50 -2.70 -12.10
N ARG A 22 8.19 -3.46 -13.16
CA ARG A 22 7.71 -2.89 -14.44
C ARG A 22 6.23 -2.46 -14.40
N GLU A 23 5.65 -2.33 -13.20
CA GLU A 23 4.21 -2.17 -12.96
C GLU A 23 3.71 -0.72 -13.11
N ASP A 24 4.49 0.19 -13.71
CA ASP A 24 4.10 1.60 -13.87
C ASP A 24 3.64 2.30 -12.57
N ILE A 25 4.02 1.76 -11.40
CA ILE A 25 3.64 2.28 -10.08
C ILE A 25 4.45 3.54 -9.79
N VAL A 26 3.74 4.66 -9.66
CA VAL A 26 4.32 5.98 -9.39
C VAL A 26 4.40 6.24 -7.89
N ALA A 27 3.37 5.90 -7.12
CA ALA A 27 3.35 6.12 -5.67
C ALA A 27 2.33 5.25 -4.94
N LEU A 28 2.53 5.06 -3.63
CA LEU A 28 1.54 4.52 -2.72
C LEU A 28 1.28 5.54 -1.61
N VAL A 29 0.02 5.85 -1.34
CA VAL A 29 -0.37 6.79 -0.28
C VAL A 29 -1.27 6.08 0.72
N LEU A 30 -0.84 6.01 1.96
CA LEU A 30 -1.70 5.58 3.05
C LEU A 30 -2.60 6.75 3.46
N VAL A 31 -3.90 6.61 3.24
CA VAL A 31 -4.93 7.54 3.65
C VAL A 31 -5.74 6.90 4.76
N SER A 32 -5.67 7.48 5.96
CA SER A 32 -6.58 7.15 7.05
C SER A 32 -7.66 8.22 7.05
N ARG A 33 -8.87 7.89 6.57
CA ARG A 33 -10.00 8.84 6.62
C ARG A 33 -10.66 8.84 7.99
N TYR A 34 -10.82 7.66 8.58
CA TYR A 34 -11.38 7.45 9.91
C TYR A 34 -10.78 6.15 10.47
N GLU A 35 -10.23 6.15 11.69
CA GLU A 35 -9.98 4.87 12.36
C GLU A 35 -11.32 4.11 12.47
N PRO A 36 -11.39 2.82 12.11
CA PRO A 36 -10.28 1.89 11.87
C PRO A 36 -9.92 1.62 10.39
N ASP A 37 -10.56 2.26 9.42
CA ASP A 37 -10.46 1.93 8.00
C ASP A 37 -9.31 2.70 7.33
N ASP A 38 -8.13 2.08 7.32
CA ASP A 38 -6.99 2.55 6.56
C ASP A 38 -7.07 2.10 5.10
N THR A 39 -6.89 3.05 4.19
CA THR A 39 -6.93 2.82 2.75
C THR A 39 -5.57 3.13 2.12
N VAL A 40 -5.10 2.30 1.20
CA VAL A 40 -3.92 2.57 0.38
C VAL A 40 -4.35 2.98 -1.02
N ILE A 41 -3.94 4.17 -1.42
CA ILE A 41 -4.14 4.68 -2.78
C ILE A 41 -2.89 4.37 -3.59
N ILE A 42 -3.08 3.63 -4.68
CA ILE A 42 -2.06 3.27 -5.65
C ILE A 42 -2.16 4.27 -6.80
N HIS A 43 -1.09 5.02 -7.05
CA HIS A 43 -0.95 5.85 -8.23
C HIS A 43 -0.12 5.09 -9.26
N SER A 44 -0.72 4.75 -10.40
CA SER A 44 -0.01 4.23 -11.57
C SER A 44 -0.14 5.19 -12.75
N THR A 45 0.64 5.00 -13.80
CA THR A 45 0.52 5.81 -15.02
C THR A 45 -0.85 5.64 -15.69
N GLY A 46 -1.49 4.48 -15.52
CA GLY A 46 -2.80 4.14 -16.08
C GLY A 46 -4.00 4.59 -15.24
N GLY A 47 -3.80 5.05 -14.00
CA GLY A 47 -4.91 5.52 -13.17
C GLY A 47 -4.60 5.53 -11.68
N ILE A 48 -5.65 5.76 -10.89
CA ILE A 48 -5.60 5.72 -9.43
C ILE A 48 -6.49 4.58 -8.96
N GLN A 49 -5.95 3.71 -8.12
CA GLN A 49 -6.68 2.60 -7.53
C GLN A 49 -6.66 2.71 -6.01
N THR A 50 -7.72 2.24 -5.38
CA THR A 50 -7.93 2.34 -3.94
C THR A 50 -8.04 0.92 -3.37
N VAL A 51 -7.27 0.63 -2.33
CA VAL A 51 -7.22 -0.68 -1.67
C VAL A 51 -7.52 -0.49 -0.18
N ASP A 52 -8.65 -1.01 0.27
CA ASP A 52 -9.01 -0.97 1.69
C ASP A 52 -8.28 -2.05 2.45
N ILE A 53 -7.58 -1.65 3.51
CA ILE A 53 -6.77 -2.56 4.32
C ILE A 53 -7.41 -2.70 5.69
N ALA A 54 -8.34 -3.64 5.79
CA ALA A 54 -9.01 -3.98 7.04
C ALA A 54 -8.09 -4.62 8.10
N CYS A 55 -6.87 -5.06 7.71
CA CYS A 55 -5.96 -5.79 8.59
C CYS A 55 -4.69 -5.01 8.98
N ASN A 56 -4.34 -5.06 10.27
CA ASN A 56 -3.08 -4.52 10.83
C ASN A 56 -1.87 -5.45 10.65
N SER A 57 -1.88 -6.28 9.60
CA SER A 57 -0.80 -7.24 9.30
C SER A 57 -0.04 -6.80 8.07
N GLY A 58 1.28 -6.69 8.18
CA GLY A 58 2.11 -6.26 7.06
C GLY A 58 2.04 -7.20 5.86
N ILE A 59 1.88 -8.50 6.09
CA ILE A 59 1.72 -9.49 5.01
C ILE A 59 0.36 -9.35 4.32
N ALA A 60 -0.70 -9.05 5.07
CA ALA A 60 -2.02 -8.80 4.46
C ALA A 60 -1.99 -7.53 3.60
N ILE A 61 -1.38 -6.46 4.10
CA ILE A 61 -1.16 -5.21 3.36
C ILE A 61 -0.45 -5.45 2.04
N ILE A 62 0.70 -6.14 2.08
CA ILE A 62 1.48 -6.43 0.87
C ILE A 62 0.66 -7.25 -0.11
N ARG A 63 -0.04 -8.29 0.37
CA ARG A 63 -0.87 -9.15 -0.47
C ARG A 63 -1.97 -8.38 -1.18
N ASP A 64 -2.72 -7.54 -0.45
CA ASP A 64 -3.87 -6.82 -1.00
C ASP A 64 -3.42 -5.76 -2.00
N VAL A 65 -2.31 -5.06 -1.71
CA VAL A 65 -1.70 -4.12 -2.66
C VAL A 65 -1.20 -4.85 -3.91
N CYS A 66 -0.46 -5.95 -3.78
CA CYS A 66 0.03 -6.71 -4.95
C CYS A 66 -1.11 -7.28 -5.80
N ARG A 67 -2.19 -7.78 -5.18
CA ARG A 67 -3.39 -8.25 -5.89
C ARG A 67 -4.15 -7.17 -6.65
N ALA A 68 -4.05 -5.93 -6.20
CA ALA A 68 -4.68 -4.82 -6.89
C ALA A 68 -3.92 -4.42 -8.16
N ILE A 69 -2.61 -4.73 -8.20
CA ILE A 69 -1.68 -4.36 -9.27
C ILE A 69 -1.59 -5.45 -10.36
N ASP A 70 -1.62 -6.74 -9.97
CA ASP A 70 -1.66 -7.90 -10.88
C ASP A 70 -2.99 -7.97 -11.67
#